data_AF-A0A0A9ECP9-F1
#
_entry.id   AF-A0A0A9ECP9-F1
#
_cell.length_a   1.000
_cell.length_b   1.000
_cell.length_c   1.000
_cell.angle_alpha   90.00
_cell.angle_beta   90.00
_cell.angle_gamma   90.00
#
_symmetry.space_group_name_H-M   'P 1'
#
loop_
_entity.id
_entity.type
_entity.pdbx_description
1 polymer ?
#
loop_
_entity_poly.entity_id
_entity_poly.type
_entity_poly.pdbx_seq_one_letter_code
_entity_poly.pdbx_strand_id
1 'polypeptide(L)' 'MEEEVSKLSGAAAKHGKIYVTIAKKILEKGNDYTKKETERLQRMLEKSISPLKADEFIIKKNVLSTFSS' A
#
# COMPACT_ATOMS: atom_id res chain seq x y z
N MET A 1 4.39 15.81 -3.51
CA MET A 1 4.10 14.37 -3.76
C MET A 1 2.70 14.17 -4.32
N GLU A 2 1.64 14.69 -3.70
CA GLU A 2 0.26 14.57 -4.22
C GLU A 2 0.05 15.25 -5.58
N GLU A 3 0.63 16.44 -5.74
CA GLU A 3 0.57 17.21 -6.99
C GLU A 3 1.35 16.56 -8.15
N GLU A 4 2.33 15.71 -7.84
CA GLU A 4 3.06 14.94 -8.86
C GLU A 4 2.29 13.66 -9.23
N VAL A 5 1.64 13.03 -8.25
CA VAL A 5 0.78 11.86 -8.49
C VAL A 5 -0.48 12.24 -9.28
N SER A 6 -0.99 13.47 -9.14
CA SER A 6 -2.15 13.93 -9.92
C SER A 6 -1.84 14.11 -11.41
N LYS A 7 -0.57 14.27 -11.79
CA LYS A 7 -0.10 14.36 -13.17
C LYS A 7 0.11 12.98 -13.83
N LEU A 8 0.11 11.90 -13.03
CA LEU A 8 0.24 10.54 -13.55
C LEU A 8 -1.04 10.07 -14.24
N SER A 9 -0.91 9.22 -15.24
CA SER A 9 -2.03 8.61 -15.96
C SER A 9 -1.94 7.07 -15.95
N GLY A 10 -3.06 6.42 -16.31
CA GLY A 10 -3.12 4.95 -16.40
C GLY A 10 -2.78 4.23 -15.09
N ALA A 11 -2.02 3.13 -15.20
CA ALA A 11 -1.62 2.31 -14.05
C ALA A 11 -0.72 3.07 -13.06
N ALA A 12 0.10 4.01 -13.55
CA ALA A 12 0.99 4.81 -12.71
C ALA A 12 0.19 5.71 -11.74
N ALA A 13 -0.94 6.28 -12.19
CA ALA A 13 -1.82 7.07 -11.34
C ALA A 13 -2.40 6.26 -10.17
N LYS A 14 -2.80 5.02 -10.45
CA LYS A 14 -3.35 4.11 -9.43
C LYS A 14 -2.28 3.75 -8.39
N HIS A 15 -1.08 3.38 -8.83
CA HIS A 15 0.00 3.00 -7.92
C HIS A 15 0.54 4.21 -7.14
N GLY A 16 0.71 5.37 -7.79
CA GLY A 16 1.17 6.60 -7.13
C GLY A 16 0.27 7.03 -5.98
N LYS A 17 -1.07 6.93 -6.15
CA LYS A 17 -2.02 7.23 -5.07
C LYS A 17 -1.87 6.28 -3.88
N ILE A 18 -1.61 5.00 -4.15
CA ILE A 18 -1.39 3.99 -3.09
C ILE A 18 -0.09 4.30 -2.33
N TYR A 19 0.99 4.62 -3.04
CA TYR A 19 2.27 5.01 -2.44
C TYR A 19 2.13 6.20 -1.50
N VAL A 20 1.52 7.30 -1.97
CA VAL A 20 1.32 8.50 -1.15
C VAL A 20 0.47 8.19 0.08
N THR A 21 -0.59 7.41 -0.08
CA THR A 21 -1.48 7.04 1.03
C THR A 21 -0.74 6.23 2.10
N ILE A 22 0.10 5.27 1.70
CA ILE A 22 0.88 4.45 2.63
C ILE A 22 1.96 5.29 3.31
N ALA A 23 2.70 6.10 2.55
CA ALA A 23 3.72 6.99 3.10
C ALA A 23 3.14 7.93 4.17
N LYS A 24 1.97 8.53 3.92
CA LYS A 24 1.26 9.35 4.92
C LYS A 24 0.95 8.58 6.20
N LYS A 25 0.43 7.36 6.08
CA LYS A 25 0.10 6.53 7.25
C LYS A 25 1.33 6.12 8.05
N ILE A 26 2.46 5.87 7.38
CA ILE A 26 3.74 5.59 8.05
C ILE A 26 4.22 6.83 8.81
N LEU A 27 4.15 8.02 8.20
CA LEU A 27 4.52 9.28 8.87
C LEU A 27 3.62 9.59 10.07
N GLU A 28 2.32 9.33 9.96
CA GLU A 28 1.34 9.58 11.03
C GLU A 28 1.47 8.59 12.19
N LYS A 29 1.73 7.31 11.89
CA LYS A 29 1.65 6.21 12.88
C LYS A 29 3.02 5.65 13.30
N GLY A 30 4.08 6.08 12.65
CA GLY A 30 5.45 5.62 12.90
C GLY A 30 5.74 4.21 12.37
N ASN A 31 6.98 3.75 12.60
CA ASN A 31 7.54 2.53 12.01
C ASN A 31 6.77 1.24 12.38
N ASP A 32 6.11 1.21 13.54
CA ASP A 32 5.28 0.08 13.96
C ASP A 32 4.11 -0.22 13.01
N TYR A 33 3.65 0.80 12.29
CA TYR A 33 2.55 0.65 11.33
C TYR A 33 2.89 -0.31 10.21
N THR A 34 4.12 -0.24 9.67
CA THR A 34 4.54 -1.06 8.53
C THR A 34 4.47 -2.54 8.86
N LYS A 35 4.97 -2.94 10.04
CA LYS A 35 4.91 -4.33 10.50
C LYS A 35 3.48 -4.80 10.73
N LYS A 36 2.70 -4.04 11.51
CA LYS A 36 1.30 -4.36 11.84
C LYS A 36 0.44 -4.49 10.59
N GLU A 37 0.60 -3.59 9.63
CA GLU A 37 -0.17 -3.59 8.39
C GLU A 37 0.26 -4.72 7.44
N THR A 38 1.55 -5.03 7.37
CA THR A 38 2.06 -6.17 6.58
C THR A 38 1.48 -7.49 7.07
N GLU A 39 1.49 -7.73 8.38
CA GLU A 39 0.90 -8.92 8.99
C GLU A 39 -0.62 -8.97 8.78
N ARG A 40 -1.31 -7.82 8.87
CA ARG A 40 -2.75 -7.74 8.60
C ARG A 40 -3.08 -8.11 7.16
N LEU A 41 -2.32 -7.59 6.18
CA LEU A 41 -2.53 -7.89 4.77
C LEU A 41 -2.27 -9.37 4.47
N GLN A 42 -1.23 -9.97 5.07
CA GLN A 42 -0.96 -11.39 4.95
C GLN A 42 -2.13 -12.26 5.44
N ARG A 43 -2.66 -11.98 6.64
CA ARG A 43 -3.85 -12.68 7.17
C ARG A 43 -5.10 -12.51 6.31
N MET A 44 -5.22 -11.40 5.59
CA MET A 44 -6.35 -11.16 4.69
C MET A 44 -6.20 -11.89 3.36
N LEU A 45 -4.97 -12.08 2.87
CA LEU A 45 -4.66 -12.85 1.66
C LEU A 45 -4.88 -14.35 1.86
N GLU A 46 -4.74 -14.85 3.09
CA GLU A 46 -5.02 -16.25 3.45
C GLU A 46 -6.52 -16.58 3.49
N LYS A 47 -7.40 -15.56 3.46
CA LYS A 47 -8.85 -15.76 3.41
C LYS A 47 -9.31 -15.89 1.96
N SER A 48 -10.46 -16.53 1.77
CA SER A 48 -11.16 -16.48 0.48
C SER A 48 -11.64 -15.06 0.21
N ILE A 49 -10.95 -14.37 -0.71
CA ILE A 49 -11.25 -13.01 -1.15
C ILE A 49 -11.33 -12.98 -2.69
N SER A 50 -11.98 -11.95 -3.23
CA SER A 50 -12.03 -11.79 -4.69
C SER A 50 -10.63 -11.49 -5.26
N PRO A 51 -10.34 -11.91 -6.50
CA PRO A 51 -9.06 -11.64 -7.16
C PRO A 51 -8.67 -10.15 -7.15
N LEU A 52 -9.65 -9.26 -7.41
CA LEU A 52 -9.43 -7.81 -7.37
C LEU A 52 -8.97 -7.29 -6.00
N LYS A 53 -9.48 -7.88 -4.91
CA LYS A 53 -9.04 -7.53 -3.54
C LYS A 53 -7.66 -8.11 -3.24
N ALA A 54 -7.36 -9.32 -3.72
CA ALA A 54 -6.05 -9.92 -3.59
C ALA A 54 -4.98 -9.06 -4.27
N ASP A 55 -5.24 -8.60 -5.50
CA ASP A 55 -4.33 -7.71 -6.24
C ASP A 55 -4.06 -6.41 -5.47
N GLU A 56 -5.10 -5.77 -4.92
CA GLU A 56 -4.95 -4.55 -4.13
C GLU A 56 -4.11 -4.78 -2.87
N PHE A 57 -4.30 -5.91 -2.17
CA PHE A 57 -3.53 -6.24 -0.97
C PHE A 57 -2.07 -6.58 -1.30
N ILE A 58 -1.82 -7.26 -2.41
CA ILE A 58 -0.46 -7.54 -2.90
C ILE A 58 0.26 -6.22 -3.21
N ILE A 59 -0.38 -5.30 -3.94
CA ILE A 59 0.21 -3.99 -4.25
C ILE A 59 0.54 -3.24 -2.94
N LYS A 60 -0.41 -3.16 -1.99
CA LYS A 60 -0.17 -2.48 -0.71
C LYS A 60 0.97 -3.11 0.10
N LYS A 61 1.06 -4.44 0.12
CA LYS A 61 2.12 -5.18 0.81
C LYS A 61 3.49 -4.92 0.18
N ASN A 62 3.58 -4.92 -1.15
CA ASN A 62 4.81 -4.59 -1.86
C ASN A 62 5.26 -3.16 -1.58
N VAL A 63 4.33 -2.21 -1.59
CA VAL A 63 4.63 -0.81 -1.23
C VAL A 63 5.10 -0.71 0.22
N LEU A 64 4.44 -1.35 1.18
CA LEU A 64 4.88 -1.35 2.58
C LEU A 64 6.30 -1.90 2.74
N SER A 65 6.66 -2.94 1.98
CA SER A 65 8.00 -3.52 2.03
C SER A 65 9.11 -2.57 1.58
N THR A 66 8.81 -1.53 0.79
CA THR A 66 9.81 -0.52 0.42
C THR A 66 10.15 0.44 1.55
N PHE A 67 9.36 0.45 2.63
CA PHE A 67 9.56 1.34 3.80
C PHE A 67 10.05 0.59 5.04
N SER A 68 10.27 -0.71 4.97
CA SER A 68 10.69 -1.55 6.11
C SER A 68 12.22 -1.75 6.20
N SER A 69 13.01 -0.87 5.60
CA SER A 69 14.48 -0.83 5.73
C SER A 69 14.93 -0.29 7.09
#